data_AF-A0A9P5KW64-F1
#
_entry.id   AF-A0A9P5KW64-F1
#
_cell.length_a   1.000
_cell.length_b   1.000
_cell.length_c   1.000
_cell.angle_alpha   90.00
_cell.angle_beta   90.00
_cell.angle_gamma   90.00
#
_symmetry.space_group_name_H-M   'P 1'
#
loop_
_entity.id
_entity.type
_entity.pdbx_description
1 polymer ?
#
loop_
_entity_poly.entity_id
_entity_poly.type
_entity_poly.pdbx_seq_one_letter_code
_entity_poly.pdbx_strand_id
1 'polypeptide(L)'
;MVFLDRLSHNRWSCLNKDWKRAFVIYGRSITALQRAERLVNLLHKPDALAKELGNPGHTNWDPLQFPETLLLEIENGILIRDVQESIAQIMRNPAPGRNAVMQLNMGEGKLSVIIPIVAADLANRSYLACVLVAKPQSRQMLQMLVAKLGGLLDRRIYHMPIARSLKLGGQEAEEIERMCNECMCHGGVLLVQPEHIISLKLMCLECFIAGKETVGRSLLRILDLFRKFCRDIVDESDENFNVKFELIYTMGDQRPIEHSPHRWMIIQELLDLAQRYAPLVQNQHPHSIEVSENQHGGFPRIRLLDDDGEQALLEHMSIKLGLMVRLNSSQLTIT
;
A
#
# COMPACT_ATOMS: atom_id res chain seq x y z
N MET A 1 25.53 -20.31 -17.33
CA MET A 1 24.39 -20.09 -16.41
C MET A 1 24.08 -21.29 -15.50
N VAL A 2 24.18 -22.55 -15.95
CA VAL A 2 23.83 -23.76 -15.14
C VAL A 2 24.54 -23.85 -13.77
N PHE A 3 25.77 -23.36 -13.65
CA PHE A 3 26.52 -23.38 -12.39
C PHE A 3 26.07 -22.32 -11.37
N LEU A 4 25.53 -21.19 -11.83
CA LEU A 4 25.07 -20.10 -10.94
C LEU A 4 23.73 -20.42 -10.28
N ASP A 5 22.90 -21.20 -10.95
CA ASP A 5 21.65 -21.75 -10.40
C ASP A 5 21.89 -22.63 -9.14
N ARG A 6 23.14 -23.03 -8.86
CA ARG A 6 23.51 -23.72 -7.60
C ARG A 6 23.59 -22.78 -6.38
N LEU A 7 23.60 -21.47 -6.60
CA LEU A 7 23.54 -20.45 -5.54
C LEU A 7 22.11 -20.20 -5.03
N SER A 8 21.08 -20.70 -5.73
CA SER A 8 19.68 -20.59 -5.29
C SER A 8 19.44 -21.37 -3.99
N HIS A 9 18.53 -20.88 -3.14
CA HIS A 9 18.25 -21.48 -1.82
C HIS A 9 17.93 -22.98 -1.88
N ASN A 10 17.22 -23.42 -2.93
CA ASN A 10 16.82 -24.82 -3.12
C ASN A 10 18.01 -25.77 -3.25
N ARG A 11 19.12 -25.30 -3.81
CA ARG A 11 20.29 -26.13 -4.12
C ARG A 11 21.47 -25.84 -3.20
N TRP A 12 21.55 -24.64 -2.63
CA TRP A 12 22.61 -24.22 -1.72
C TRP A 12 22.70 -25.09 -0.46
N SER A 13 21.56 -25.49 0.10
CA SER A 13 21.49 -26.33 1.31
C SER A 13 22.16 -27.70 1.13
N CYS A 14 22.14 -28.24 -0.08
CA CYS A 14 22.66 -29.57 -0.41
C CYS A 14 24.16 -29.60 -0.75
N LEU A 15 24.83 -28.45 -0.81
CA LEU A 15 26.23 -28.35 -1.21
C LEU A 15 27.21 -28.47 -0.03
N ASN A 16 28.31 -29.20 -0.25
CA ASN A 16 29.43 -29.23 0.68
C ASN A 16 30.14 -27.86 0.77
N LYS A 17 30.80 -27.61 1.90
CA LYS A 17 31.46 -26.31 2.20
C LYS A 17 32.48 -25.89 1.15
N ASP A 18 33.24 -26.83 0.59
CA ASP A 18 34.25 -26.52 -0.42
C ASP A 18 33.62 -26.08 -1.74
N TRP A 19 32.53 -26.74 -2.16
CA TRP A 19 31.73 -26.33 -3.32
C TRP A 19 31.07 -24.98 -3.10
N LYS A 20 30.53 -24.71 -1.91
CA LYS A 20 29.98 -23.39 -1.55
C LYS A 20 31.02 -22.28 -1.75
N ARG A 21 32.24 -22.49 -1.27
CA ARG A 21 33.36 -21.55 -1.47
C ARG A 21 33.71 -21.39 -2.94
N ALA A 22 33.80 -22.48 -3.70
CA ALA A 22 34.11 -22.44 -5.13
C ALA A 22 33.07 -21.65 -5.92
N PHE A 23 31.77 -21.86 -5.66
CA PHE A 23 30.71 -21.11 -6.32
C PHE A 23 30.69 -19.63 -5.93
N VAL A 24 30.98 -19.30 -4.67
CA VAL A 24 31.12 -17.90 -4.24
C VAL A 24 32.28 -17.23 -4.94
N ILE A 25 33.45 -17.87 -5.03
CA ILE A 25 34.60 -17.33 -5.76
C ILE A 25 34.24 -17.10 -7.22
N TYR A 26 33.60 -18.09 -7.86
CA TYR A 26 33.14 -17.97 -9.25
C TYR A 26 32.16 -16.82 -9.44
N GLY A 27 31.15 -16.67 -8.57
CA GLY A 27 30.21 -15.57 -8.63
C GLY A 27 30.87 -14.21 -8.44
N ARG A 28 31.81 -14.09 -7.48
CA ARG A 28 32.60 -12.86 -7.27
C ARG A 28 33.45 -12.50 -8.49
N SER A 29 34.03 -13.49 -9.17
CA SER A 29 34.76 -13.26 -10.42
C SER A 29 33.86 -12.69 -11.52
N ILE A 30 32.61 -13.16 -11.62
CA ILE A 30 31.63 -12.62 -12.57
C ILE A 30 31.25 -11.19 -12.20
N THR A 31 30.95 -10.90 -10.92
CA THR A 31 30.63 -9.53 -10.50
C THR A 31 31.79 -8.57 -10.75
N ALA A 32 33.04 -9.04 -10.61
CA ALA A 32 34.23 -8.25 -10.90
C ALA A 32 34.37 -7.96 -12.40
N LEU A 33 34.09 -8.94 -13.27
CA LEU A 33 34.05 -8.73 -14.72
C LEU A 33 32.96 -7.73 -15.12
N GLN A 34 31.74 -7.91 -14.62
CA GLN A 34 30.63 -6.98 -14.88
C GLN A 34 30.96 -5.57 -14.39
N ARG A 35 31.64 -5.43 -13.25
CA ARG A 35 32.13 -4.13 -12.76
C ARG A 35 33.15 -3.52 -13.71
N ALA A 36 34.12 -4.29 -14.19
CA ALA A 36 35.11 -3.80 -15.14
C ALA A 36 34.45 -3.29 -16.43
N GLU A 37 33.49 -4.03 -16.98
CA GLU A 37 32.71 -3.61 -18.15
C GLU A 37 31.93 -2.31 -17.89
N ARG A 38 31.28 -2.18 -16.73
CA ARG A 38 30.58 -0.94 -16.34
C ARG A 38 31.56 0.24 -16.23
N LEU A 39 32.72 0.05 -15.62
CA LEU A 39 33.74 1.10 -15.50
C LEU A 39 34.21 1.60 -16.88
N VAL A 40 34.44 0.68 -17.82
CA VAL A 40 34.80 1.04 -19.21
C VAL A 40 33.67 1.82 -19.88
N ASN A 41 32.42 1.38 -19.72
CA ASN A 41 31.26 2.07 -20.29
C ASN A 41 31.01 3.47 -19.68
N LEU A 42 31.54 3.74 -18.48
CA LEU A 42 31.38 5.00 -17.76
C LEU A 42 32.54 5.99 -17.95
N LEU A 43 33.54 5.66 -18.78
CA LEU A 43 34.72 6.52 -19.01
C LEU A 43 34.36 7.95 -19.46
N HIS A 44 33.24 8.13 -20.17
CA HIS A 44 32.77 9.43 -20.65
C HIS A 44 31.83 10.16 -19.66
N LYS A 45 31.62 9.62 -18.45
CA LYS A 45 30.71 10.17 -17.43
C LYS A 45 31.43 10.25 -16.07
N PRO A 46 32.17 11.34 -15.79
CA PRO A 46 33.08 11.41 -14.64
C PRO A 46 32.36 11.21 -13.29
N ASP A 47 31.17 11.81 -13.12
CA ASP A 47 30.41 11.69 -11.86
C ASP A 47 29.92 10.27 -11.59
N ALA A 48 29.49 9.56 -12.64
CA ALA A 48 29.01 8.18 -12.52
C ALA A 48 30.18 7.21 -12.33
N LEU A 49 31.31 7.46 -12.98
CA LEU A 49 32.55 6.71 -12.81
C LEU A 49 33.08 6.82 -11.37
N ALA A 50 33.10 8.03 -10.80
CA ALA A 50 33.52 8.24 -9.41
C ALA A 50 32.63 7.45 -8.43
N LYS A 51 31.31 7.43 -8.65
CA LYS A 51 30.37 6.64 -7.85
C LYS A 51 30.61 5.14 -7.95
N GLU A 52 30.88 4.61 -9.15
CA GLU A 52 31.15 3.18 -9.34
C GLU A 52 32.53 2.75 -8.78
N LEU A 53 33.54 3.62 -8.87
CA LEU A 53 34.85 3.40 -8.26
C LEU A 53 34.76 3.37 -6.73
N GLY A 54 33.96 4.27 -6.16
CA GLY A 54 33.69 4.35 -4.72
C GLY A 54 32.86 3.18 -4.16
N ASN A 55 32.29 2.32 -5.02
CA ASN A 55 31.55 1.14 -4.61
C ASN A 55 32.34 -0.15 -4.93
N PRO A 56 33.23 -0.62 -4.02
CA PRO A 56 33.95 -1.87 -4.23
C PRO A 56 33.05 -3.11 -4.18
N GLY A 57 31.85 -3.01 -3.56
CA GLY A 57 30.94 -4.12 -3.30
C GLY A 57 31.46 -5.09 -2.23
N HIS A 58 30.58 -5.90 -1.66
CA HIS A 58 30.93 -6.97 -0.71
C HIS A 58 31.76 -6.53 0.51
N THR A 59 31.55 -5.31 1.03
CA THR A 59 32.30 -4.75 2.17
C THR A 59 31.67 -5.11 3.51
N ASN A 60 30.34 -5.03 3.60
CA ASN A 60 29.56 -5.17 4.82
C ASN A 60 28.68 -6.42 4.87
N TRP A 61 28.82 -7.33 3.90
CA TRP A 61 28.14 -8.63 3.88
C TRP A 61 29.00 -9.71 3.25
N ASP A 62 28.70 -10.96 3.60
CA ASP A 62 29.43 -12.14 3.12
C ASP A 62 28.54 -12.95 2.14
N PRO A 63 28.97 -13.11 0.87
CA PRO A 63 28.27 -13.95 -0.09
C PRO A 63 28.12 -15.43 0.31
N LEU A 64 28.95 -15.92 1.22
CA LEU A 64 28.79 -17.28 1.75
C LEU A 64 27.57 -17.40 2.67
N GLN A 65 27.20 -16.30 3.34
CA GLN A 65 26.01 -16.23 4.19
C GLN A 65 24.77 -15.89 3.37
N PHE A 66 24.90 -15.03 2.36
CA PHE A 66 23.80 -14.58 1.51
C PHE A 66 24.06 -14.87 0.02
N PRO A 67 24.02 -16.15 -0.40
CA PRO A 67 24.29 -16.55 -1.78
C PRO A 67 23.24 -16.04 -2.77
N GLU A 68 21.98 -15.90 -2.33
CA GLU A 68 20.90 -15.37 -3.16
C GLU A 68 21.07 -13.87 -3.44
N THR A 69 21.62 -13.12 -2.48
CA THR A 69 21.99 -11.71 -2.66
C THR A 69 23.11 -11.56 -3.70
N LEU A 70 24.10 -12.46 -3.70
CA LEU A 70 25.12 -12.52 -4.75
C LEU A 70 24.52 -12.88 -6.11
N LEU A 71 23.57 -13.82 -6.14
CA LEU A 71 22.90 -14.19 -7.38
C LEU A 71 22.10 -13.03 -7.98
N LEU A 72 21.44 -12.24 -7.13
CA LEU A 72 20.78 -11.00 -7.51
C LEU A 72 21.72 -9.99 -8.14
N GLU A 73 22.91 -9.79 -7.59
CA GLU A 73 23.93 -8.92 -8.19
C GLU A 73 24.31 -9.36 -9.59
N ILE A 74 24.60 -10.66 -9.74
CA ILE A 74 25.07 -11.24 -11.00
C ILE A 74 24.00 -11.16 -12.08
N GLU A 75 22.77 -11.56 -11.76
CA GLU A 75 21.65 -11.56 -12.71
C GLU A 75 21.32 -10.15 -13.19
N ASN A 76 21.41 -9.18 -12.29
CA ASN A 76 21.04 -7.80 -12.58
C ASN A 76 22.21 -6.94 -13.07
N GLY A 77 23.43 -7.48 -13.06
CA GLY A 77 24.63 -6.75 -13.45
C GLY A 77 24.88 -5.51 -12.58
N ILE A 78 24.60 -5.59 -11.28
CA ILE A 78 24.79 -4.49 -10.32
C ILE A 78 25.73 -4.89 -9.19
N LEU A 79 26.27 -3.91 -8.47
CA LEU A 79 26.88 -4.11 -7.16
C LEU A 79 26.05 -3.41 -6.10
N ILE A 80 25.66 -4.14 -5.07
CA ILE A 80 24.91 -3.64 -3.93
C ILE A 80 25.81 -2.69 -3.14
N ARG A 81 25.29 -1.51 -2.87
CA ARG A 81 25.98 -0.48 -2.10
C ARG A 81 25.86 -0.78 -0.61
N ASP A 82 26.87 -0.38 0.16
CA ASP A 82 26.93 -0.57 1.62
C ASP A 82 25.67 -0.09 2.34
N VAL A 83 25.14 1.07 1.94
CA VAL A 83 23.91 1.63 2.50
C VAL A 83 22.70 0.72 2.23
N GLN A 84 22.57 0.19 1.01
CA GLN A 84 21.46 -0.69 0.64
C GLN A 84 21.49 -1.98 1.48
N GLU A 85 22.66 -2.59 1.61
CA GLU A 85 22.82 -3.80 2.42
C GLU A 85 22.59 -3.54 3.91
N SER A 86 23.07 -2.41 4.44
CA SER A 86 22.86 -2.04 5.84
C SER A 86 21.37 -1.92 6.17
N ILE A 87 20.60 -1.32 5.27
CA ILE A 87 19.14 -1.23 5.40
C ILE A 87 18.51 -2.63 5.29
N ALA A 88 18.91 -3.42 4.29
CA ALA A 88 18.39 -4.77 4.09
C ALA A 88 18.66 -5.69 5.30
N GLN A 89 19.81 -5.54 5.96
CA GLN A 89 20.15 -6.28 7.18
C GLN A 89 19.19 -5.96 8.33
N ILE A 90 18.88 -4.68 8.54
CA ILE A 90 17.92 -4.26 9.57
C ILE A 90 16.50 -4.76 9.24
N MET A 91 16.11 -4.72 7.95
CA MET A 91 14.78 -5.17 7.52
C MET A 91 14.59 -6.70 7.62
N ARG A 92 15.63 -7.49 7.35
CA ARG A 92 15.59 -8.95 7.47
C ARG A 92 15.34 -9.40 8.90
N ASN A 93 16.02 -8.78 9.86
CA ASN A 93 15.93 -9.15 11.27
C ASN A 93 15.85 -7.90 12.17
N PRO A 94 14.65 -7.29 12.30
CA PRO A 94 14.43 -6.22 13.27
C PRO A 94 14.56 -6.76 14.70
N ALA A 95 14.62 -5.86 15.68
CA ALA A 95 14.65 -6.25 17.09
C ALA A 95 13.45 -7.18 17.42
N PRO A 96 13.65 -8.23 18.25
CA PRO A 96 12.62 -9.24 18.49
C PRO A 96 11.28 -8.63 18.92
N GLY A 97 10.21 -9.02 18.22
CA GLY A 97 8.85 -8.53 18.49
C GLY A 97 8.60 -7.06 18.12
N ARG A 98 9.50 -6.42 17.36
CA ARG A 98 9.32 -5.05 16.88
C ARG A 98 9.32 -4.99 15.36
N ASN A 99 8.65 -3.96 14.85
CA ASN A 99 8.71 -3.57 13.45
C ASN A 99 9.85 -2.57 13.23
N ALA A 100 10.37 -2.51 12.02
CA ALA A 100 11.36 -1.53 11.61
C ALA A 100 10.77 -0.61 10.54
N VAL A 101 11.00 0.69 10.67
CA VAL A 101 10.60 1.71 9.69
C VAL A 101 11.86 2.39 9.20
N MET A 102 12.00 2.51 7.88
CA MET A 102 13.17 3.07 7.22
C MET A 102 12.74 4.22 6.33
N GLN A 103 13.48 5.34 6.39
CA GLN A 103 13.28 6.47 5.48
C GLN A 103 14.41 6.48 4.45
N LEU A 104 14.03 6.38 3.18
CA LEU A 104 14.96 6.32 2.06
C LEU A 104 14.76 7.54 1.16
N ASN A 105 15.86 8.17 0.74
CA ASN A 105 15.78 9.23 -0.25
C ASN A 105 15.29 8.66 -1.60
N MET A 106 14.27 9.30 -2.15
CA MET A 106 13.62 8.91 -3.41
C MET A 106 14.56 9.02 -4.62
N GLY A 107 14.34 8.16 -5.64
CA GLY A 107 14.99 8.28 -6.95
C GLY A 107 16.35 7.62 -7.12
N GLU A 108 16.95 7.02 -6.08
CA GLU A 108 18.28 6.38 -6.18
C GLU A 108 18.23 4.87 -6.52
N GLY A 109 17.06 4.31 -6.80
CA GLY A 109 16.91 2.87 -7.07
C GLY A 109 17.19 1.99 -5.83
N LYS A 110 16.97 2.52 -4.63
CA LYS A 110 17.16 1.79 -3.37
C LYS A 110 16.15 0.65 -3.21
N LEU A 111 14.87 0.95 -3.42
CA LEU A 111 13.78 -0.02 -3.24
C LEU A 111 13.82 -1.16 -4.26
N SER A 112 14.26 -0.90 -5.50
CA SER A 112 14.41 -1.93 -6.55
C SER A 112 15.55 -2.92 -6.31
N VAL A 113 16.37 -2.69 -5.27
CA VAL A 113 17.44 -3.58 -4.82
C VAL A 113 17.11 -4.15 -3.45
N ILE A 114 16.70 -3.31 -2.49
CA ILE A 114 16.43 -3.71 -1.11
C ILE A 114 15.24 -4.65 -1.02
N ILE A 115 14.10 -4.33 -1.67
CA ILE A 115 12.89 -5.17 -1.56
C ILE A 115 13.16 -6.60 -2.08
N PRO A 116 13.76 -6.81 -3.28
CA PRO A 116 14.11 -8.16 -3.73
C PRO A 116 15.02 -8.92 -2.77
N ILE A 117 16.07 -8.27 -2.23
CA ILE A 117 17.01 -8.90 -1.29
C ILE A 117 16.29 -9.36 -0.03
N VAL A 118 15.50 -8.46 0.57
CA VAL A 118 14.76 -8.76 1.81
C VAL A 118 13.67 -9.81 1.52
N ALA A 119 12.95 -9.70 0.42
CA ALA A 119 11.91 -10.67 0.05
C ALA A 119 12.47 -12.08 -0.19
N ALA A 120 13.62 -12.20 -0.85
CA ALA A 120 14.27 -13.49 -1.07
C ALA A 120 14.69 -14.15 0.26
N ASP A 121 15.28 -13.37 1.17
CA ASP A 121 15.71 -13.85 2.49
C ASP A 121 14.52 -14.25 3.38
N LEU A 122 13.45 -13.45 3.38
CA LEU A 122 12.24 -13.74 4.15
C LEU A 122 11.46 -14.93 3.60
N ALA A 123 11.59 -15.24 2.30
CA ALA A 123 10.95 -16.37 1.65
C ALA A 123 11.67 -17.72 1.95
N ASN A 124 11.93 -17.96 3.24
CA ASN A 124 12.70 -19.10 3.75
C ASN A 124 11.86 -20.36 4.05
N ARG A 125 10.63 -20.42 3.56
CA ARG A 125 9.63 -21.48 3.79
C ARG A 125 9.07 -21.60 5.22
N SER A 126 9.59 -20.83 6.17
CA SER A 126 9.05 -20.75 7.54
C SER A 126 8.03 -19.61 7.68
N TYR A 127 8.12 -18.62 6.81
CA TYR A 127 7.22 -17.49 6.77
C TYR A 127 6.67 -17.28 5.35
N LEU A 128 5.50 -16.68 5.28
CA LEU A 128 4.96 -16.10 4.06
C LEU A 128 5.57 -14.71 3.87
N ALA A 129 6.46 -14.55 2.90
CA ALA A 129 7.02 -13.25 2.57
C ALA A 129 5.98 -12.42 1.79
N CYS A 130 5.49 -11.35 2.39
CA CYS A 130 4.41 -10.53 1.86
C CYS A 130 4.97 -9.15 1.47
N VAL A 131 4.86 -8.76 0.21
CA VAL A 131 5.19 -7.39 -0.24
C VAL A 131 3.89 -6.61 -0.38
N LEU A 132 3.75 -5.58 0.46
CA LEU A 132 2.62 -4.68 0.51
C LEU A 132 2.92 -3.41 -0.27
N VAL A 133 2.06 -3.10 -1.22
CA VAL A 133 2.22 -1.96 -2.11
C VAL A 133 0.88 -1.32 -2.46
N ALA A 134 0.89 -0.01 -2.69
CA ALA A 134 -0.30 0.71 -3.09
C ALA A 134 -0.75 0.25 -4.49
N LYS A 135 -2.06 0.29 -4.72
CA LYS A 135 -2.68 -0.13 -5.98
C LYS A 135 -2.05 0.49 -7.24
N PRO A 136 -1.73 1.81 -7.29
CA PRO A 136 -1.09 2.41 -8.46
C PRO A 136 0.29 1.84 -8.79
N GLN A 137 1.07 1.46 -7.76
CA GLN A 137 2.43 0.97 -7.87
C GLN A 137 2.51 -0.55 -8.03
N SER A 138 1.42 -1.28 -7.74
CA SER A 138 1.39 -2.74 -7.71
C SER A 138 1.89 -3.42 -9.00
N ARG A 139 1.50 -2.90 -10.18
CA ARG A 139 1.94 -3.45 -11.47
C ARG A 139 3.44 -3.27 -11.69
N GLN A 140 3.98 -2.11 -11.33
CA GLN A 140 5.41 -1.81 -11.42
C GLN A 140 6.21 -2.70 -10.46
N MET A 141 5.72 -2.85 -9.21
CA MET A 141 6.31 -3.73 -8.21
C MET A 141 6.31 -5.18 -8.68
N LEU A 142 5.21 -5.67 -9.25
CA LEU A 142 5.12 -7.02 -9.81
C LEU A 142 6.16 -7.25 -10.90
N GLN A 143 6.26 -6.34 -11.88
CA GLN A 143 7.24 -6.46 -12.96
C GLN A 143 8.68 -6.46 -12.43
N MET A 144 8.96 -5.61 -11.44
CA MET A 144 10.26 -5.55 -10.79
C MET A 144 10.56 -6.87 -10.07
N LEU A 145 9.66 -7.37 -9.22
CA LEU A 145 9.86 -8.63 -8.49
C LEU A 145 10.01 -9.82 -9.45
N VAL A 146 9.21 -9.92 -10.51
CA VAL A 146 9.32 -10.98 -11.51
C VAL A 146 10.67 -10.90 -12.23
N ALA A 147 11.11 -9.71 -12.64
CA ALA A 147 12.39 -9.53 -13.31
C ALA A 147 13.60 -9.82 -12.39
N LYS A 148 13.49 -9.50 -11.09
CA LYS A 148 14.59 -9.64 -10.13
C LYS A 148 14.66 -11.02 -9.49
N LEU A 149 13.52 -11.68 -9.27
CA LEU A 149 13.42 -12.91 -8.48
C LEU A 149 13.00 -14.14 -9.31
N GLY A 150 12.35 -13.92 -10.46
CA GLY A 150 11.80 -15.01 -11.28
C GLY A 150 12.81 -15.68 -12.22
N GLY A 151 14.05 -15.18 -12.29
CA GLY A 151 15.10 -15.74 -13.14
C GLY A 151 15.94 -16.77 -12.40
N LEU A 152 17.23 -16.50 -12.18
CA LEU A 152 18.18 -17.46 -11.57
C LEU A 152 17.85 -17.83 -10.12
N LEU A 153 17.15 -16.96 -9.41
CA LEU A 153 16.67 -17.23 -8.06
C LEU A 153 15.49 -18.22 -8.02
N ASP A 154 14.77 -18.39 -9.13
CA ASP A 154 13.62 -19.31 -9.27
C ASP A 154 12.56 -19.10 -8.16
N ARG A 155 12.25 -17.84 -7.85
CA ARG A 155 11.23 -17.48 -6.87
C ARG A 155 9.95 -17.06 -7.57
N ARG A 156 8.90 -17.85 -7.37
CA ARG A 156 7.57 -17.55 -7.90
C ARG A 156 6.94 -16.37 -7.15
N ILE A 157 6.44 -15.41 -7.92
CA ILE A 157 5.67 -14.28 -7.38
C ILE A 157 4.18 -14.63 -7.48
N TYR A 158 3.51 -14.62 -6.33
CA TYR A 158 2.08 -14.84 -6.19
C TYR A 158 1.37 -13.49 -6.04
N HIS A 159 0.13 -13.42 -6.47
CA HIS A 159 -0.72 -12.24 -6.30
C HIS A 159 -1.96 -12.63 -5.52
N MET A 160 -2.33 -11.86 -4.50
CA MET A 160 -3.52 -12.12 -3.71
C MET A 160 -4.80 -11.89 -4.56
N PRO A 161 -5.62 -12.92 -4.85
CA PRO A 161 -6.73 -12.80 -5.79
C PRO A 161 -8.02 -12.35 -5.07
N ILE A 162 -7.95 -11.30 -4.26
CA ILE A 162 -9.11 -10.81 -3.50
C ILE A 162 -9.53 -9.44 -4.02
N ALA A 163 -10.80 -9.32 -4.41
CA ALA A 163 -11.42 -8.05 -4.74
C ALA A 163 -12.85 -8.04 -4.21
N ARG A 164 -13.40 -6.87 -3.87
CA ARG A 164 -14.77 -6.73 -3.35
C ARG A 164 -15.83 -7.44 -4.21
N SER A 165 -15.68 -7.41 -5.53
CA SER A 165 -16.63 -8.02 -6.46
C SER A 165 -16.63 -9.55 -6.45
N LEU A 166 -15.63 -10.18 -5.81
CA LEU A 166 -15.48 -11.62 -5.78
C LEU A 166 -16.50 -12.24 -4.81
N LYS A 167 -17.43 -13.01 -5.36
CA LYS A 167 -18.32 -13.85 -4.56
C LYS A 167 -17.58 -15.13 -4.19
N LEU A 168 -16.93 -15.12 -3.03
CA LEU A 168 -16.21 -16.29 -2.52
C LEU A 168 -17.21 -17.39 -2.09
N GLY A 169 -17.16 -18.52 -2.78
CA GLY A 169 -17.73 -19.77 -2.28
C GLY A 169 -16.72 -20.54 -1.43
N GLY A 170 -17.09 -21.76 -1.05
CA GLY A 170 -16.22 -22.63 -0.25
C GLY A 170 -14.97 -23.06 -1.01
N GLN A 171 -15.12 -23.42 -2.28
CA GLN A 171 -14.01 -23.87 -3.12
C GLN A 171 -13.01 -22.74 -3.36
N GLU A 172 -13.49 -21.53 -3.68
CA GLU A 172 -12.61 -20.38 -3.92
C GLU A 172 -11.82 -20.01 -2.66
N ALA A 173 -12.45 -20.07 -1.48
CA ALA A 173 -11.76 -19.83 -0.22
C ALA A 173 -10.66 -20.87 0.07
N GLU A 174 -10.93 -22.15 -0.19
CA GLU A 174 -9.96 -23.23 -0.06
C GLU A 174 -8.81 -23.10 -1.06
N GLU A 175 -9.08 -22.65 -2.30
CA GLU A 175 -8.05 -22.41 -3.29
C GLU A 175 -7.10 -21.27 -2.90
N ILE A 176 -7.63 -20.19 -2.32
CA ILE A 176 -6.81 -19.09 -1.79
C ILE A 176 -5.95 -19.58 -0.64
N GLU A 177 -6.51 -20.34 0.30
CA GLU A 177 -5.77 -20.95 1.40
C GLU A 177 -4.65 -21.85 0.89
N ARG A 178 -4.95 -22.70 -0.10
CA ARG A 178 -3.96 -23.58 -0.75
C ARG A 178 -2.86 -22.75 -1.42
N MET A 179 -3.20 -21.68 -2.14
CA MET A 179 -2.22 -20.80 -2.79
C MET A 179 -1.28 -20.14 -1.77
N CYS A 180 -1.80 -19.66 -0.64
CA CYS A 180 -0.98 -19.08 0.43
C CYS A 180 -0.02 -20.11 1.03
N ASN A 181 -0.51 -21.33 1.29
CA ASN A 181 0.31 -22.43 1.79
C ASN A 181 1.36 -22.88 0.76
N GLU A 182 1.00 -22.97 -0.53
CA GLU A 182 1.91 -23.29 -1.62
C GLU A 182 3.02 -22.23 -1.74
N CYS A 183 2.65 -20.95 -1.66
CA CYS A 183 3.60 -19.84 -1.65
C CYS A 183 4.59 -19.97 -0.50
N MET A 184 4.11 -20.21 0.72
CA MET A 184 4.99 -20.44 1.87
C MET A 184 5.88 -21.67 1.67
N CYS A 185 5.34 -22.83 1.29
CA CYS A 185 6.11 -24.07 1.15
C CYS A 185 7.22 -23.99 0.08
N HIS A 186 6.97 -23.30 -1.03
CA HIS A 186 7.96 -23.11 -2.09
C HIS A 186 8.93 -21.97 -1.82
N GLY A 187 8.68 -21.16 -0.77
CA GLY A 187 9.43 -19.92 -0.55
C GLY A 187 9.18 -18.93 -1.68
N GLY A 188 7.93 -18.77 -2.09
CA GLY A 188 7.50 -17.72 -2.98
C GLY A 188 7.36 -16.38 -2.26
N VAL A 189 7.09 -15.34 -3.04
CA VAL A 189 6.78 -14.00 -2.54
C VAL A 189 5.35 -13.66 -2.91
N LEU A 190 4.54 -13.23 -1.93
CA LEU A 190 3.16 -12.84 -2.14
C LEU A 190 3.06 -11.32 -2.26
N LEU A 191 2.59 -10.83 -3.41
CA LEU A 191 2.27 -9.43 -3.62
C LEU A 191 0.84 -9.16 -3.13
N VAL A 192 0.70 -8.19 -2.22
CA VAL A 192 -0.55 -7.86 -1.53
C VAL A 192 -0.78 -6.35 -1.60
N GLN A 193 -2.04 -5.96 -1.70
CA GLN A 193 -2.48 -4.57 -1.56
C GLN A 193 -3.23 -4.44 -0.23
N PRO A 194 -3.19 -3.27 0.44
CA PRO A 194 -3.97 -3.03 1.66
C PRO A 194 -5.46 -3.37 1.47
N GLU A 195 -6.02 -3.04 0.31
CA GLU A 195 -7.40 -3.36 -0.08
C GLU A 195 -7.69 -4.86 0.03
N HIS A 196 -6.76 -5.74 -0.34
CA HIS A 196 -6.96 -7.19 -0.31
C HIS A 196 -7.09 -7.72 1.13
N ILE A 197 -6.25 -7.22 2.06
CA ILE A 197 -6.29 -7.63 3.47
C ILE A 197 -7.59 -7.17 4.13
N ILE A 198 -7.97 -5.92 3.90
CA ILE A 198 -9.21 -5.37 4.47
C ILE A 198 -10.43 -6.10 3.90
N SER A 199 -10.44 -6.34 2.58
CA SER A 199 -11.50 -7.11 1.92
C SER A 199 -11.62 -8.51 2.50
N LEU A 200 -10.50 -9.21 2.72
CA LEU A 200 -10.49 -10.54 3.35
C LEU A 200 -11.11 -10.51 4.76
N LYS A 201 -10.76 -9.51 5.58
CA LYS A 201 -11.34 -9.32 6.93
C LYS A 201 -12.84 -9.08 6.88
N LEU A 202 -13.29 -8.19 6.00
CA LEU A 202 -14.71 -7.85 5.87
C LEU A 202 -15.53 -9.01 5.31
N MET A 203 -15.04 -9.71 4.29
CA MET A 203 -15.69 -10.91 3.73
C MET A 203 -15.80 -12.04 4.76
N CYS A 204 -14.78 -12.22 5.60
CA CYS A 204 -14.81 -13.18 6.70
C CYS A 204 -15.97 -12.87 7.66
N LEU A 205 -16.09 -11.60 8.10
CA LEU A 205 -17.19 -11.16 8.96
C LEU A 205 -18.57 -11.30 8.29
N GLU A 206 -18.68 -10.87 7.03
CA GLU A 206 -19.90 -11.02 6.23
C GLU A 206 -20.35 -12.48 6.14
N CYS A 207 -19.42 -13.42 5.95
CA CYS A 207 -19.75 -14.85 5.90
C CYS A 207 -20.39 -15.34 7.20
N PHE A 208 -19.89 -14.91 8.37
CA PHE A 208 -20.48 -15.28 9.65
C PHE A 208 -21.86 -14.63 9.86
N ILE A 209 -22.04 -13.38 9.46
CA ILE A 209 -23.33 -12.68 9.55
C ILE A 209 -24.37 -13.34 8.63
N ALA A 210 -23.98 -13.74 7.43
CA ALA A 210 -24.84 -14.39 6.44
C ALA A 210 -25.06 -15.89 6.69
N GLY A 211 -24.53 -16.46 7.79
CA GLY A 211 -24.66 -17.88 8.11
C GLY A 211 -23.82 -18.83 7.25
N LYS A 212 -22.87 -18.32 6.47
CA LYS A 212 -21.93 -19.09 5.64
C LYS A 212 -20.69 -19.51 6.45
N GLU A 213 -20.89 -20.25 7.53
CA GLU A 213 -19.81 -20.58 8.48
C GLU A 213 -18.63 -21.33 7.84
N THR A 214 -18.87 -22.22 6.89
CA THR A 214 -17.81 -23.01 6.24
C THR A 214 -16.83 -22.13 5.47
N VAL A 215 -17.35 -21.15 4.72
CA VAL A 215 -16.54 -20.15 4.01
C VAL A 215 -15.85 -19.23 5.02
N GLY A 216 -16.58 -18.74 6.02
CA GLY A 216 -16.03 -17.87 7.08
C GLY A 216 -14.85 -18.52 7.81
N ARG A 217 -14.93 -19.81 8.15
CA ARG A 217 -13.84 -20.57 8.77
C ARG A 217 -12.61 -20.67 7.86
N SER A 218 -12.80 -20.89 6.55
CA SER A 218 -11.68 -20.94 5.60
C SER A 218 -11.00 -19.57 5.48
N LEU A 219 -11.76 -18.49 5.38
CA LEU A 219 -11.21 -17.13 5.37
C LEU A 219 -10.50 -16.79 6.69
N LEU A 220 -11.03 -17.27 7.83
CA LEU A 220 -10.38 -17.12 9.13
C LEU A 220 -9.04 -17.84 9.20
N ARG A 221 -8.91 -19.05 8.61
CA ARG A 221 -7.62 -19.76 8.52
C ARG A 221 -6.58 -18.95 7.75
N ILE A 222 -6.99 -18.33 6.63
CA ILE A 222 -6.11 -17.44 5.85
C ILE A 222 -5.69 -16.25 6.72
N LEU A 223 -6.62 -15.59 7.40
CA LEU A 223 -6.30 -14.46 8.28
C LEU A 223 -5.35 -14.86 9.42
N ASP A 224 -5.52 -16.05 10.00
CA ASP A 224 -4.63 -16.59 11.01
C ASP A 224 -3.23 -16.89 10.46
N LEU A 225 -3.13 -17.36 9.21
CA LEU A 225 -1.87 -17.57 8.52
C LEU A 225 -1.12 -16.24 8.36
N PHE A 226 -1.80 -15.19 7.89
CA PHE A 226 -1.21 -13.85 7.80
C PHE A 226 -0.77 -13.34 9.19
N ARG A 227 -1.58 -13.52 10.22
CA ARG A 227 -1.26 -13.04 11.57
C ARG A 227 -0.05 -13.74 12.20
N LYS A 228 0.11 -15.05 11.98
CA LYS A 228 1.11 -15.87 12.68
C LYS A 228 2.39 -16.09 11.88
N PHE A 229 2.27 -16.18 10.56
CA PHE A 229 3.36 -16.65 9.69
C PHE A 229 3.73 -15.68 8.58
N CYS A 230 3.05 -14.54 8.38
CA CYS A 230 3.46 -13.56 7.38
C CYS A 230 4.56 -12.62 7.91
N ARG A 231 5.48 -12.26 7.03
CA ARG A 231 6.47 -11.20 7.22
C ARG A 231 6.23 -10.15 6.15
N ASP A 232 5.73 -9.00 6.58
CA ASP A 232 5.34 -7.90 5.71
C ASP A 232 6.51 -6.96 5.40
N ILE A 233 6.73 -6.69 4.11
CA ILE A 233 7.56 -5.61 3.60
C ILE A 233 6.61 -4.58 3.00
N VAL A 234 6.59 -3.37 3.55
CA VAL A 234 5.66 -2.32 3.13
C VAL A 234 6.46 -1.24 2.40
N ASP A 235 6.13 -1.03 1.13
CA ASP A 235 6.62 0.12 0.36
C ASP A 235 5.71 1.32 0.63
N GLU A 236 6.23 2.55 0.64
CA GLU A 236 5.46 3.80 0.90
C GLU A 236 4.46 3.67 2.07
N SER A 237 4.96 3.36 3.27
CA SER A 237 4.13 3.00 4.43
C SER A 237 3.20 4.13 4.90
N ASP A 238 3.58 5.38 4.68
CA ASP A 238 2.76 6.57 4.98
C ASP A 238 1.52 6.65 4.07
N GLU A 239 1.65 6.30 2.79
CA GLU A 239 0.51 6.14 1.89
C GLU A 239 -0.30 4.89 2.25
N ASN A 240 0.33 3.73 2.39
CA ASN A 240 -0.38 2.45 2.59
C ASN A 240 -1.15 2.36 3.91
N PHE A 241 -0.71 3.08 4.95
CA PHE A 241 -1.40 3.13 6.24
C PHE A 241 -2.26 4.38 6.43
N ASN A 242 -2.48 5.17 5.37
CA ASN A 242 -3.34 6.33 5.43
C ASN A 242 -4.81 5.92 5.65
N VAL A 243 -5.47 6.57 6.61
CA VAL A 243 -6.90 6.36 6.93
C VAL A 243 -7.84 6.53 5.74
N LYS A 244 -7.41 7.26 4.70
CA LYS A 244 -8.18 7.39 3.45
C LYS A 244 -8.39 6.05 2.71
N PHE A 245 -7.56 5.04 2.98
CA PHE A 245 -7.67 3.72 2.38
C PHE A 245 -8.52 2.74 3.22
N GLU A 246 -9.22 3.22 4.26
CA GLU A 246 -10.22 2.41 4.94
C GLU A 246 -11.39 2.06 3.99
N LEU A 247 -11.63 0.77 3.82
CA LEU A 247 -12.77 0.28 3.05
C LEU A 247 -13.97 0.07 3.98
N ILE A 248 -15.08 0.74 3.66
CA ILE A 248 -16.37 0.52 4.33
C ILE A 248 -17.26 -0.34 3.42
N TYR A 249 -17.53 -1.57 3.83
CA TYR A 249 -18.44 -2.47 3.12
C TYR A 249 -19.86 -2.31 3.66
N THR A 250 -20.72 -1.71 2.84
CA THR A 250 -22.16 -1.64 3.12
C THR A 250 -22.79 -3.02 2.94
N MET A 251 -23.58 -3.44 3.92
CA MET A 251 -24.31 -4.71 3.92
C MET A 251 -25.82 -4.46 3.78
N GLY A 252 -26.51 -5.32 3.03
CA GLY A 252 -27.95 -5.24 2.77
C GLY A 252 -28.31 -4.41 1.53
N ASP A 253 -29.61 -4.24 1.31
CA ASP A 253 -30.14 -3.49 0.17
C ASP A 253 -29.76 -2.00 0.25
N GLN A 254 -29.68 -1.36 -0.92
CA GLN A 254 -29.52 0.10 -0.98
C GLN A 254 -30.69 0.76 -0.27
N ARG A 255 -30.41 1.38 0.87
CA ARG A 255 -31.38 2.19 1.61
C ARG A 255 -31.10 3.67 1.37
N PRO A 256 -32.14 4.52 1.41
CA PRO A 256 -31.92 5.95 1.52
C PRO A 256 -30.97 6.23 2.69
N ILE A 257 -30.01 7.13 2.49
CA ILE A 257 -29.18 7.63 3.58
C ILE A 257 -30.12 8.17 4.67
N GLU A 258 -29.76 7.99 5.93
CA GLU A 258 -30.54 8.51 7.05
C GLU A 258 -30.90 9.99 6.82
N HIS A 259 -32.17 10.32 7.08
CA HIS A 259 -32.79 11.62 6.80
C HIS A 259 -32.90 12.02 5.31
N SER A 260 -32.69 11.13 4.35
CA SER A 260 -33.10 11.36 2.95
C SER A 260 -34.63 11.54 2.84
N PRO A 261 -35.16 12.50 2.05
CA PRO A 261 -34.44 13.51 1.27
C PRO A 261 -34.11 14.79 2.07
N HIS A 262 -34.64 14.93 3.28
CA HIS A 262 -34.50 16.10 4.15
C HIS A 262 -33.05 16.55 4.32
N ARG A 263 -32.10 15.62 4.34
CA ARG A 263 -30.66 15.91 4.48
C ARG A 263 -30.15 16.91 3.45
N TRP A 264 -30.56 16.82 2.18
CA TRP A 264 -30.17 17.81 1.16
C TRP A 264 -31.19 18.93 1.01
N MET A 265 -32.48 18.68 1.31
CA MET A 265 -33.49 19.73 1.29
C MET A 265 -33.20 20.81 2.34
N ILE A 266 -32.81 20.43 3.57
CA ILE A 266 -32.46 21.39 4.64
C ILE A 266 -31.28 22.27 4.20
N ILE A 267 -30.27 21.68 3.56
CA ILE A 267 -29.12 22.45 3.07
C ILE A 267 -29.57 23.42 1.97
N GLN A 268 -30.41 22.99 1.04
CA GLN A 268 -30.96 23.85 -0.02
C GLN A 268 -31.83 24.96 0.56
N GLU A 269 -32.72 24.68 1.51
CA GLU A 269 -33.53 25.68 2.19
C GLU A 269 -32.68 26.69 2.95
N LEU A 270 -31.61 26.24 3.61
CA LEU A 270 -30.69 27.10 4.34
C LEU A 270 -29.90 28.02 3.38
N LEU A 271 -29.47 27.49 2.24
CA LEU A 271 -28.82 28.26 1.18
C LEU A 271 -29.79 29.25 0.51
N ASP A 272 -31.05 28.88 0.33
CA ASP A 272 -32.11 29.78 -0.17
C ASP A 272 -32.35 30.94 0.80
N LEU A 273 -32.35 30.67 2.11
CA LEU A 273 -32.45 31.71 3.12
C LEU A 273 -31.23 32.63 3.07
N ALA A 274 -30.02 32.08 3.01
CA ALA A 274 -28.79 32.86 2.88
C ALA A 274 -28.82 33.74 1.62
N GLN A 275 -29.27 33.21 0.47
CA GLN A 275 -29.44 34.00 -0.76
C GLN A 275 -30.44 35.15 -0.60
N ARG A 276 -31.56 34.94 0.10
CA ARG A 276 -32.58 35.97 0.31
C ARG A 276 -32.13 37.07 1.28
N TYR A 277 -31.39 36.71 2.33
CA TYR A 277 -31.03 37.63 3.41
C TYR A 277 -29.67 38.30 3.23
N ALA A 278 -28.72 37.68 2.53
CA ALA A 278 -27.40 38.28 2.34
C ALA A 278 -27.44 39.67 1.68
N PRO A 279 -28.28 39.96 0.65
CA PRO A 279 -28.40 41.31 0.11
C PRO A 279 -28.99 42.32 1.12
N LEU A 280 -29.89 41.87 2.00
CA LEU A 280 -30.47 42.72 3.04
C LEU A 280 -29.42 43.10 4.09
N VAL A 281 -28.61 42.13 4.52
CA VAL A 281 -27.50 42.35 5.45
C VAL A 281 -26.42 43.22 4.80
N GLN A 282 -26.13 43.04 3.51
CA GLN A 282 -25.19 43.90 2.78
C GLN A 282 -25.66 45.37 2.74
N ASN A 283 -26.95 45.63 2.63
CA ASN A 283 -27.48 46.99 2.70
C ASN A 283 -27.37 47.61 4.10
N GLN A 284 -27.49 46.80 5.16
CA GLN A 284 -27.40 47.25 6.54
C GLN A 284 -25.95 47.38 7.03
N HIS A 285 -25.07 46.49 6.57
CA HIS A 285 -23.66 46.43 6.93
C HIS A 285 -22.77 46.28 5.67
N PRO A 286 -22.59 47.36 4.88
CA PRO A 286 -21.89 47.29 3.59
C PRO A 286 -20.41 46.89 3.67
N HIS A 287 -19.79 47.04 4.84
CA HIS A 287 -18.36 46.74 5.07
C HIS A 287 -18.12 45.35 5.67
N SER A 288 -19.19 44.69 6.07
CA SER A 288 -19.16 43.46 6.88
C SER A 288 -19.51 42.21 6.06
N ILE A 289 -20.18 42.39 4.92
CA ILE A 289 -20.57 41.30 4.01
C ILE A 289 -20.49 41.77 2.55
N GLU A 290 -19.95 40.92 1.68
CA GLU A 290 -19.97 41.11 0.23
C GLU A 290 -20.82 40.04 -0.43
N VAL A 291 -21.81 40.45 -1.22
CA VAL A 291 -22.62 39.55 -2.04
C VAL A 291 -22.33 39.82 -3.50
N SER A 292 -21.97 38.77 -4.23
CA SER A 292 -21.78 38.79 -5.68
C SER A 292 -22.72 37.79 -6.34
N GLU A 293 -23.52 38.28 -7.28
CA GLU A 293 -24.41 37.41 -8.05
C GLU A 293 -23.61 36.54 -9.02
N ASN A 294 -23.84 35.22 -8.99
CA ASN A 294 -23.35 34.33 -10.02
C ASN A 294 -24.35 34.29 -11.19
N GLN A 295 -23.87 34.12 -12.42
CA GLN A 295 -24.74 34.00 -13.59
C GLN A 295 -25.65 32.75 -13.47
N HIS A 296 -26.94 32.94 -13.81
CA HIS A 296 -28.04 31.99 -13.96
C HIS A 296 -27.88 30.57 -13.36
N GLY A 297 -28.72 30.26 -12.35
CA GLY A 297 -28.95 28.89 -11.87
C GLY A 297 -28.13 28.45 -10.65
N GLY A 298 -27.45 29.38 -9.97
CA GLY A 298 -26.66 29.10 -8.77
C GLY A 298 -26.92 30.07 -7.61
N PHE A 299 -26.42 29.71 -6.43
CA PHE A 299 -26.41 30.60 -5.27
C PHE A 299 -25.41 31.74 -5.44
N PRO A 300 -25.69 32.95 -4.90
CA PRO A 300 -24.76 34.05 -4.91
C PRO A 300 -23.52 33.69 -4.08
N ARG A 301 -22.37 34.24 -4.47
CA ARG A 301 -21.17 34.12 -3.67
C ARG A 301 -21.22 35.19 -2.57
N ILE A 302 -21.35 34.72 -1.34
CA ILE A 302 -21.41 35.53 -0.11
C ILE A 302 -20.03 35.44 0.57
N ARG A 303 -19.44 36.57 0.94
CA ARG A 303 -18.21 36.64 1.75
C ARG A 303 -18.52 37.42 3.02
N LEU A 304 -18.29 36.79 4.17
CA LEU A 304 -18.35 37.41 5.47
C LEU A 304 -16.96 38.01 5.77
N LEU A 305 -16.89 39.31 6.05
CA LEU A 305 -15.64 40.03 6.25
C LEU A 305 -15.30 40.23 7.73
N ASP A 306 -16.30 40.24 8.60
CA ASP A 306 -16.19 40.42 10.04
C ASP A 306 -17.33 39.68 10.79
N ASP A 307 -17.24 39.64 12.13
CA ASP A 307 -18.19 38.95 13.01
C ASP A 307 -19.59 39.60 12.99
N ASP A 308 -19.66 40.91 12.74
CA ASP A 308 -20.92 41.67 12.70
C ASP A 308 -21.79 41.23 11.51
N GLY A 309 -21.18 41.04 10.34
CA GLY A 309 -21.87 40.52 9.14
C GLY A 309 -22.33 39.07 9.30
N GLU A 310 -21.54 38.24 10.00
CA GLU A 310 -21.90 36.87 10.32
C GLU A 310 -23.10 36.81 11.27
N GLN A 311 -23.06 37.56 12.37
CA GLN A 311 -24.14 37.58 13.37
C GLN A 311 -25.45 38.09 12.78
N ALA A 312 -25.42 39.19 12.03
CA ALA A 312 -26.62 39.74 11.40
C ALA A 312 -27.27 38.75 10.42
N LEU A 313 -26.47 38.02 9.64
CA LEU A 313 -26.97 36.98 8.73
C LEU A 313 -27.58 35.80 9.50
N LEU A 314 -26.91 35.33 10.55
CA LEU A 314 -27.40 34.24 11.40
C LEU A 314 -28.68 34.62 12.15
N GLU A 315 -28.81 35.85 12.63
CA GLU A 315 -30.03 36.35 13.28
C GLU A 315 -31.22 36.34 12.30
N HIS A 316 -31.04 36.87 11.09
CA HIS A 316 -32.09 36.85 10.08
C HIS A 316 -32.49 35.44 9.63
N MET A 317 -31.52 34.53 9.52
CA MET A 317 -31.78 33.13 9.17
C MET A 317 -32.46 32.35 10.33
N SER A 318 -32.01 32.55 11.57
CA SER A 318 -32.48 31.83 12.76
C SER A 318 -33.91 32.18 13.16
N ILE A 319 -34.30 33.46 13.05
CA ILE A 319 -35.69 33.90 13.31
C ILE A 319 -36.67 33.11 12.42
N LYS A 320 -36.30 32.86 11.16
CA LYS A 320 -37.17 32.16 10.21
C LYS A 320 -37.08 30.65 10.31
N LEU A 321 -35.91 30.09 10.60
CA LEU A 321 -35.76 28.67 10.97
C LEU A 321 -36.60 28.33 12.20
N GLY A 322 -36.60 29.19 13.23
CA GLY A 322 -37.46 29.03 14.42
C GLY A 322 -38.96 29.08 14.11
N LEU A 323 -39.38 29.89 13.13
CA LEU A 323 -40.76 29.93 12.64
C LEU A 323 -41.13 28.71 11.77
N MET A 324 -40.23 28.25 10.89
CA MET A 324 -40.46 27.06 10.05
C MET A 324 -40.49 25.77 10.87
N VAL A 325 -39.63 25.63 11.89
CA VAL A 325 -39.65 24.47 12.80
C VAL A 325 -40.95 24.41 13.61
N ARG A 326 -41.49 25.55 14.06
CA ARG A 326 -42.80 25.64 14.74
C ARG A 326 -44.00 25.34 13.83
N LEU A 327 -43.92 25.67 12.54
CA LEU A 327 -44.97 25.39 11.55
C LEU A 327 -44.98 23.91 11.10
N ASN A 328 -43.80 23.28 10.97
CA ASN A 328 -43.72 21.86 10.59
C ASN A 328 -44.03 20.91 11.76
N SER A 329 -43.78 21.32 13.01
CA SER A 329 -44.17 20.54 14.19
C SER A 329 -45.68 20.54 14.47
N SER A 330 -46.45 21.45 13.85
CA SER A 330 -47.93 21.44 13.91
C SER A 330 -48.58 20.57 12.83
N GLN A 331 -47.83 20.03 11.86
CA GLN A 331 -48.29 19.02 10.91
C GLN A 331 -47.85 17.59 11.26
N LEU A 332 -46.98 17.41 12.25
CA LEU A 332 -46.63 16.11 12.84
C LEU A 332 -47.54 15.78 14.03
N THR A 333 -48.85 15.68 13.78
CA THR A 333 -49.69 14.85 14.66
C THR A 333 -49.52 13.41 14.19
N ILE A 334 -48.53 12.75 14.77
CA ILE A 334 -48.34 11.31 14.63
C ILE A 334 -49.54 10.65 15.33
N THR A 335 -50.34 9.91 14.56
CA THR A 335 -51.05 8.72 15.05
C THR A 335 -50.18 7.51 14.81
#